data_AF-A0A2N1U1I4-F1
#
_entry.id   AF-A0A2N1U1I4-F1
#
_cell.length_a   1.000
_cell.length_b   1.000
_cell.length_c   1.000
_cell.angle_alpha   90.00
_cell.angle_beta   90.00
_cell.angle_gamma   90.00
#
_symmetry.space_group_name_H-M   'P 1'
#
loop_
_entity.id
_entity.type
_entity.pdbx_description
1 polymer ?
#
loop_
_entity_poly.entity_id
_entity_poly.type
_entity_poly.pdbx_seq_one_letter_code
_entity_poly.pdbx_strand_id
1 'polypeptide(L)'
;MTATDPAGVAGILRACNEYRGTFLVRSALMLAPMLFVRPGELRQAEWTEFDLEAAEWRRVVSKTQKSGVSQHIVPLPRQALAILRELQQYSSDSKYVFPCARSKERPMSNSAVLTAFRRMGITGEEMTGHGWRDTARTILDEVLRFPVDIIEQSLAHVVKDPLGRAYNRTTHIEARREMMQTWADYLDELRASPNPDIKALREKYKFRG
;
A
#
# COMPACT_ATOMS: atom_id res chain seq x y z
N MET A 1 -19.40 0.92 -9.99
CA MET A 1 -18.44 0.10 -9.21
C MET A 1 -17.72 1.07 -8.29
N THR A 2 -17.81 0.89 -6.97
CA THR A 2 -17.04 1.70 -6.02
C THR A 2 -15.71 1.01 -5.71
N ALA A 3 -14.69 1.79 -5.34
CA ALA A 3 -13.34 1.32 -5.00
C ALA A 3 -13.27 0.34 -3.82
N THR A 4 -14.39 0.03 -3.16
CA THR A 4 -14.50 -0.85 -1.99
C THR A 4 -15.13 -2.20 -2.32
N ASP A 5 -15.69 -2.37 -3.53
CA ASP A 5 -16.20 -3.65 -4.02
C ASP A 5 -15.04 -4.52 -4.57
N PRO A 6 -14.82 -5.76 -4.08
CA PRO A 6 -13.76 -6.63 -4.55
C PRO A 6 -13.70 -6.82 -6.08
N ALA A 7 -14.85 -6.85 -6.79
CA ALA A 7 -14.86 -6.98 -8.24
C ALA A 7 -14.36 -5.71 -8.95
N GLY A 8 -14.76 -4.53 -8.47
CA GLY A 8 -14.22 -3.25 -8.93
C GLY A 8 -12.72 -3.12 -8.68
N VAL A 9 -12.27 -3.49 -7.47
CA VAL A 9 -10.84 -3.53 -7.11
C VAL A 9 -10.06 -4.44 -8.05
N ALA A 10 -10.56 -5.64 -8.33
CA ALA A 10 -9.92 -6.58 -9.26
C ALA A 10 -9.71 -5.97 -10.65
N GLY A 11 -10.70 -5.22 -11.18
CA GLY A 11 -10.58 -4.50 -12.44
C GLY A 11 -9.45 -3.46 -12.43
N ILE A 12 -9.35 -2.67 -11.37
CA ILE A 12 -8.30 -1.66 -11.21
C ILE A 12 -6.91 -2.30 -11.09
N LEU A 13 -6.78 -3.40 -10.33
CA LEU A 13 -5.52 -4.12 -10.18
C LEU A 13 -5.01 -4.68 -11.52
N ARG A 14 -5.93 -5.23 -12.34
CA ARG A 14 -5.59 -5.69 -13.70
C ARG A 14 -5.14 -4.54 -14.59
N ALA A 15 -5.86 -3.43 -14.59
CA ALA A 15 -5.49 -2.25 -15.34
C ALA A 15 -4.07 -1.75 -14.95
N CYS A 16 -3.78 -1.69 -13.64
CA CYS A 16 -2.46 -1.31 -13.13
C CYS A 16 -1.35 -2.28 -13.60
N ASN A 17 -1.64 -3.58 -13.61
CA ASN A 17 -0.70 -4.61 -14.05
C ASN A 17 -0.38 -4.53 -15.55
N GLU A 18 -1.39 -4.25 -16.35
CA GLU A 18 -1.30 -4.14 -17.82
C GLU A 18 -0.80 -2.77 -18.29
N TYR A 19 -0.72 -1.78 -17.40
CA TYR A 19 -0.29 -0.43 -17.72
C TYR A 19 1.09 -0.41 -18.39
N ARG A 20 1.15 0.11 -19.62
CA ARG A 20 2.39 0.27 -20.40
C ARG A 20 2.97 1.67 -20.22
N GLY A 21 3.58 1.91 -19.07
CA GLY A 21 4.36 3.11 -18.77
C GLY A 21 5.81 2.81 -18.41
N THR A 22 6.52 3.81 -17.88
CA THR A 22 7.89 3.61 -17.38
C THR A 22 7.88 2.62 -16.21
N PHE A 23 8.99 1.90 -16.03
CA PHE A 23 9.14 0.93 -14.94
C PHE A 23 8.80 1.55 -13.57
N LEU A 24 9.33 2.75 -13.28
CA LEU A 24 9.05 3.47 -12.04
C LEU A 24 7.54 3.72 -11.80
N VAL A 25 6.80 4.15 -12.83
CA VAL A 25 5.36 4.42 -12.70
C VAL A 25 4.59 3.12 -12.50
N ARG A 26 4.94 2.06 -13.24
CA ARG A 26 4.33 0.72 -13.08
C ARG A 26 4.55 0.19 -11.67
N SER A 27 5.78 0.24 -11.15
CA SER A 27 6.09 -0.20 -9.79
C SER A 27 5.34 0.62 -8.74
N ALA A 28 5.20 1.93 -8.92
CA ALA A 28 4.41 2.77 -8.03
C ALA A 28 2.92 2.38 -8.02
N LEU A 29 2.34 2.08 -9.19
CA LEU A 29 0.96 1.62 -9.31
C LEU A 29 0.74 0.25 -8.63
N MET A 30 1.71 -0.65 -8.73
CA MET A 30 1.63 -1.98 -8.12
C MET A 30 1.84 -1.95 -6.59
N LEU A 31 2.71 -1.06 -6.09
CA LEU A 31 2.97 -0.93 -4.65
C LEU A 31 1.87 -0.16 -3.90
N ALA A 32 1.23 0.81 -4.55
CA ALA A 32 0.20 1.65 -3.94
C ALA A 32 -0.95 0.88 -3.26
N PRO A 33 -1.57 -0.16 -3.86
CA PRO A 33 -2.62 -0.93 -3.20
C PRO A 33 -2.12 -1.77 -2.02
N MET A 34 -0.82 -2.11 -1.97
CA MET A 34 -0.26 -3.03 -0.96
C MET A 34 0.16 -2.33 0.33
N LEU A 35 0.64 -1.08 0.27
CA LEU A 35 1.44 -0.50 1.36
C LEU A 35 0.71 0.48 2.29
N PHE A 36 -0.60 0.67 2.14
CA PHE A 36 -1.43 1.56 2.96
C PHE A 36 -0.90 2.99 3.15
N VAL A 37 0.01 3.46 2.30
CA VAL A 37 0.56 4.82 2.37
C VAL A 37 -0.20 5.77 1.45
N ARG A 38 -0.13 7.07 1.74
CA ARG A 38 -0.70 8.06 0.83
C ARG A 38 0.14 8.11 -0.46
N PRO A 39 -0.46 8.40 -1.62
CA PRO A 39 0.28 8.50 -2.88
C PRO A 39 1.47 9.46 -2.82
N GLY A 40 1.33 10.57 -2.09
CA GLY A 40 2.42 11.53 -1.88
C GLY A 40 3.56 10.98 -1.02
N GLU A 41 3.26 10.12 -0.03
CA GLU A 41 4.29 9.49 0.82
C GLU A 41 5.07 8.45 0.00
N LEU A 42 4.38 7.62 -0.80
CA LEU A 42 5.03 6.62 -1.66
C LEU A 42 6.01 7.23 -2.65
N ARG A 43 5.60 8.29 -3.37
CA ARG A 43 6.48 8.93 -4.36
C ARG A 43 7.71 9.61 -3.76
N GLN A 44 7.62 10.04 -2.50
CA GLN A 44 8.70 10.72 -1.79
C GLN A 44 9.58 9.76 -0.98
N ALA A 45 9.28 8.47 -1.02
CA ALA A 45 10.00 7.47 -0.24
C ALA A 45 11.49 7.43 -0.64
N GLU A 46 12.35 7.39 0.37
CA GLU A 46 13.80 7.39 0.23
C GLU A 46 14.35 5.99 0.53
N TRP A 47 15.42 5.58 -0.17
CA TRP A 47 16.00 4.25 0.06
C TRP A 47 16.46 4.02 1.49
N THR A 48 16.88 5.08 2.19
CA THR A 48 17.28 5.05 3.60
C THR A 48 16.15 4.72 4.57
N GLU A 49 14.89 4.79 4.13
CA GLU A 49 13.73 4.41 4.94
C GLU A 49 13.43 2.91 4.87
N PHE A 50 14.00 2.18 3.89
CA PHE A 50 13.71 0.77 3.66
C PHE A 50 14.81 -0.13 4.23
N ASP A 51 14.37 -1.08 5.05
CA ASP A 51 15.16 -2.23 5.47
C ASP A 51 14.58 -3.46 4.74
N LEU A 52 15.12 -3.76 3.56
CA LEU A 52 14.61 -4.84 2.70
C LEU A 52 14.90 -6.23 3.27
N GLU A 53 15.90 -6.35 4.15
CA GLU A 53 16.24 -7.62 4.82
C GLU A 53 15.30 -7.89 5.99
N ALA A 54 14.99 -6.86 6.80
CA ALA A 54 13.94 -6.96 7.83
C ALA A 54 12.52 -6.94 7.23
N ALA A 55 12.39 -6.69 5.93
CA ALA A 55 11.11 -6.49 5.25
C ALA A 55 10.25 -5.37 5.87
N GLU A 56 10.86 -4.20 6.06
CA GLU A 56 10.22 -3.04 6.71
C GLU A 56 10.48 -1.75 5.94
N TRP A 57 9.45 -0.91 5.85
CA TRP A 57 9.61 0.50 5.49
C TRP A 57 9.35 1.37 6.73
N ARG A 58 10.41 1.97 7.25
CA ARG A 58 10.44 2.75 8.48
C ARG A 58 10.37 4.25 8.16
N ARG A 59 9.16 4.77 7.98
CA ARG A 59 8.92 6.14 7.52
C ARG A 59 8.47 7.09 8.63
N VAL A 60 8.72 8.39 8.45
CA VAL A 60 8.14 9.42 9.31
C VAL A 60 6.79 9.87 8.75
N VAL A 61 5.73 9.81 9.57
CA VAL A 61 4.40 10.26 9.15
C VAL A 61 4.31 11.79 9.25
N SER A 62 4.08 12.45 8.11
CA SER A 62 4.14 13.91 7.94
C SER A 62 3.26 14.71 8.92
N LYS A 63 2.09 14.18 9.29
CA LYS A 63 1.18 14.83 10.27
C LYS A 63 1.68 14.78 11.73
N THR A 64 2.60 13.88 12.07
CA THR A 64 3.14 13.73 13.45
C THR A 64 4.53 14.34 13.65
N GLN A 65 5.04 15.09 12.66
CA GLN A 65 6.30 15.84 12.78
C GLN A 65 6.32 16.80 13.99
N LYS A 66 5.16 17.24 14.48
CA LYS A 66 5.04 18.21 15.59
C LYS A 66 5.09 17.59 17.00
N SER A 67 5.09 16.27 17.17
CA SER A 67 4.86 15.63 18.49
C SER A 67 5.96 14.66 18.95
N GLY A 68 7.22 14.84 18.53
CA GLY A 68 8.31 13.92 18.88
C GLY A 68 8.27 12.67 17.99
N VAL A 69 9.35 12.48 17.24
CA VAL A 69 9.44 11.57 16.09
C VAL A 69 9.21 10.12 16.53
N SER A 70 8.03 9.57 16.23
CA SER A 70 7.83 8.13 16.24
C SER A 70 7.79 7.64 14.80
N GLN A 71 8.74 6.80 14.42
CA GLN A 71 8.80 6.19 13.10
C GLN A 71 7.62 5.21 12.97
N HIS A 72 6.89 5.25 11.85
CA HIS A 72 5.87 4.26 11.53
C HIS A 72 6.49 3.18 10.67
N ILE A 73 6.29 1.93 11.07
CA ILE A 73 6.81 0.76 10.37
C ILE A 73 5.69 0.17 9.52
N VAL A 74 5.91 0.10 8.21
CA VAL A 74 5.05 -0.60 7.25
C VAL A 74 5.73 -1.94 6.93
N PRO A 75 5.16 -3.09 7.36
CA PRO A 75 5.67 -4.40 6.94
C PRO A 75 5.57 -4.59 5.44
N LEU A 76 6.60 -5.16 4.82
CA LEU A 76 6.66 -5.36 3.37
C LEU A 76 6.29 -6.81 3.05
N PRO A 77 5.14 -7.07 2.39
CA PRO A 77 4.83 -8.41 1.90
C PRO A 77 5.81 -8.82 0.80
N ARG A 78 5.92 -10.14 0.54
CA ARG A 78 6.85 -10.71 -0.44
C ARG A 78 6.74 -10.06 -1.83
N GLN A 79 5.52 -9.76 -2.26
CA GLN A 79 5.21 -9.07 -3.51
C GLN A 79 5.85 -7.67 -3.57
N ALA A 80 5.71 -6.89 -2.49
CA ALA A 80 6.29 -5.56 -2.41
C ALA A 80 7.82 -5.64 -2.38
N LEU A 81 8.39 -6.60 -1.66
CA LEU A 81 9.83 -6.83 -1.62
C LEU A 81 10.41 -7.16 -3.00
N ALA A 82 9.73 -7.99 -3.78
CA ALA A 82 10.16 -8.32 -5.14
C ALA A 82 10.25 -7.05 -6.00
N ILE A 83 9.20 -6.22 -6.00
CA ILE A 83 9.16 -4.96 -6.74
C ILE A 83 10.23 -3.99 -6.25
N LEU A 84 10.43 -3.89 -4.93
CA LEU A 84 11.43 -3.00 -4.33
C LEU A 84 12.86 -3.43 -4.65
N ARG A 85 13.15 -4.74 -4.69
CA ARG A 85 14.47 -5.26 -5.09
C ARG A 85 14.78 -4.96 -6.55
N GLU A 86 13.80 -5.10 -7.45
CA GLU A 86 13.97 -4.67 -8.86
C GLU A 86 14.15 -3.15 -8.98
N LEU A 87 13.39 -2.37 -8.21
CA LEU A 87 13.56 -0.92 -8.14
C LEU A 87 14.96 -0.53 -7.65
N GLN A 88 15.51 -1.24 -6.67
CA GLN A 88 16.85 -0.95 -6.13
C GLN A 88 17.93 -1.07 -7.21
N GLN A 89 17.79 -2.04 -8.12
CA GLN A 89 18.70 -2.17 -9.27
C GLN A 89 18.56 -1.02 -10.27
N TYR A 90 17.38 -0.38 -10.33
CA TYR A 90 17.06 0.67 -11.29
C TYR A 90 17.34 2.10 -10.77
N SER A 91 17.20 2.34 -9.47
CA SER A 91 17.27 3.68 -8.87
C SER A 91 18.14 3.80 -7.62
N SER A 92 19.07 2.86 -7.39
CA SER A 92 20.02 2.93 -6.26
C SER A 92 20.98 4.12 -6.28
N ASP A 93 21.15 4.76 -7.45
CA ASP A 93 21.95 5.98 -7.60
C ASP A 93 21.15 7.27 -7.37
N SER A 94 19.90 7.15 -6.93
CA SER A 94 19.07 8.24 -6.44
C SER A 94 18.85 8.10 -4.93
N LYS A 95 18.62 9.22 -4.26
CA LYS A 95 18.07 9.22 -2.90
C LYS A 95 16.67 8.58 -2.83
N TYR A 96 15.88 8.77 -3.88
CA TYR A 96 14.47 8.40 -3.92
C TYR A 96 14.29 7.02 -4.55
N VAL A 97 13.35 6.23 -4.01
CA VAL A 97 12.90 4.97 -4.62
C VAL A 97 12.31 5.24 -6.01
N PHE A 98 11.55 6.32 -6.13
CA PHE A 98 10.91 6.76 -7.37
C PHE A 98 11.48 8.10 -7.82
N PRO A 99 12.64 8.15 -8.49
CA PRO A 99 13.19 9.40 -8.99
C PRO A 99 12.36 9.98 -10.15
N CYS A 100 12.49 11.29 -10.37
CA CYS A 100 11.98 11.94 -11.56
C CYS A 100 12.76 11.47 -12.79
N ALA A 101 12.05 11.21 -13.89
CA ALA A 101 12.66 10.76 -15.15
C ALA A 101 13.74 11.70 -15.70
N ARG A 102 13.71 12.98 -15.31
CA ARG A 102 14.67 14.01 -15.75
C ARG A 102 15.67 14.44 -14.68
N SER A 103 15.59 13.89 -13.46
CA SER A 103 16.44 14.30 -12.34
C SER A 103 16.40 13.27 -11.21
N LYS A 104 17.56 12.71 -10.86
CA LYS A 104 17.72 11.77 -9.73
C LYS A 104 17.64 12.45 -8.36
N GLU A 105 17.73 13.78 -8.33
CA GLU A 105 17.68 14.60 -7.12
C GLU A 105 16.25 14.96 -6.70
N ARG A 106 15.25 14.61 -7.51
CA ARG A 106 13.85 14.92 -7.25
C ARG A 106 12.99 13.65 -7.30
N PRO A 107 11.96 13.54 -6.47
CA PRO A 107 11.02 12.43 -6.56
C PRO A 107 10.15 12.53 -7.80
N MET A 108 9.52 11.42 -8.17
CA MET A 108 8.47 11.33 -9.18
C MET A 108 7.38 12.36 -8.88
N SER A 109 6.89 13.06 -9.89
CA SER A 109 5.84 14.07 -9.72
C SER A 109 4.48 13.46 -9.39
N ASN A 110 3.59 14.25 -8.77
CA ASN A 110 2.21 13.83 -8.50
C ASN A 110 1.45 13.49 -9.77
N SER A 111 1.69 14.27 -10.83
CA SER A 111 1.02 14.10 -12.11
C SER A 111 1.34 12.78 -12.78
N ALA A 112 2.50 12.16 -12.55
CA ALA A 112 2.88 10.91 -13.20
C ALA A 112 1.87 9.78 -12.93
N VAL A 113 1.52 9.56 -11.67
CA VAL A 113 0.56 8.52 -11.25
C VAL A 113 -0.87 8.91 -11.66
N LEU A 114 -1.25 10.18 -11.50
CA LEU A 114 -2.58 10.66 -11.92
C LEU A 114 -2.80 10.53 -13.43
N THR A 115 -1.79 10.85 -14.24
CA THR A 115 -1.84 10.65 -15.69
C THR A 115 -1.92 9.18 -16.05
N ALA A 116 -1.26 8.29 -15.29
CA ALA A 116 -1.39 6.86 -15.50
C ALA A 116 -2.83 6.37 -15.26
N PHE A 117 -3.48 6.78 -14.15
CA PHE A 117 -4.90 6.48 -13.91
C PHE A 117 -5.81 6.97 -15.02
N ARG A 118 -5.64 8.22 -15.46
CA ARG A 118 -6.42 8.77 -16.59
C ARG A 118 -6.24 7.95 -17.87
N ARG A 119 -5.01 7.49 -18.17
CA ARG A 119 -4.73 6.67 -19.35
C ARG A 119 -5.34 5.27 -19.29
N MET A 120 -5.55 4.75 -18.09
CA MET A 120 -6.25 3.48 -17.87
C MET A 120 -7.78 3.65 -17.93
N GLY A 121 -8.29 4.86 -18.19
CA GLY A 121 -9.72 5.15 -18.18
C GLY A 121 -10.32 5.19 -16.77
N ILE A 122 -9.49 5.11 -15.73
CA ILE A 122 -9.94 5.18 -14.33
C ILE A 122 -10.19 6.64 -14.01
N THR A 123 -11.47 6.98 -13.82
CA THR A 123 -11.89 8.35 -13.53
C THR A 123 -11.54 8.73 -12.10
N GLY A 124 -11.54 10.04 -11.83
CA GLY A 124 -11.34 10.57 -10.47
C GLY A 124 -12.26 9.86 -9.49
N GLU A 125 -13.57 9.85 -9.70
CA GLU A 125 -14.55 9.29 -8.75
C GLU A 125 -14.30 7.83 -8.35
N GLU A 126 -13.82 6.99 -9.27
CA GLU A 126 -13.59 5.55 -9.04
C GLU A 126 -12.39 5.25 -8.13
N MET A 127 -11.41 6.17 -8.00
CA MET A 127 -10.23 5.99 -7.13
C MET A 127 -9.99 7.19 -6.17
N THR A 128 -10.61 8.34 -6.40
CA THR A 128 -10.52 9.54 -5.57
C THR A 128 -11.67 9.64 -4.56
N GLY A 129 -12.79 8.94 -4.78
CA GLY A 129 -13.86 8.85 -3.77
C GLY A 129 -13.42 8.07 -2.52
N HIS A 130 -12.66 6.99 -2.73
CA HIS A 130 -12.01 6.19 -1.69
C HIS A 130 -10.64 5.79 -2.22
N GLY A 131 -9.57 6.34 -1.65
CA GLY A 131 -8.22 5.95 -2.05
C GLY A 131 -7.90 4.52 -1.58
N TRP A 132 -6.77 3.95 -2.01
CA TRP A 132 -6.34 2.60 -1.62
C TRP A 132 -6.39 2.32 -0.12
N ARG A 133 -6.17 3.34 0.72
CA ARG A 133 -6.26 3.24 2.17
C ARG A 133 -7.68 2.97 2.68
N ASP A 134 -8.66 3.65 2.11
CA ASP A 134 -10.06 3.49 2.50
C ASP A 134 -10.58 2.14 1.99
N THR A 135 -10.22 1.78 0.75
CA THR A 135 -10.45 0.44 0.18
C THR A 135 -9.89 -0.65 1.07
N ALA A 136 -8.61 -0.55 1.45
CA ALA A 136 -7.95 -1.54 2.29
C ALA A 136 -8.63 -1.64 3.66
N ARG A 137 -8.92 -0.51 4.32
CA ARG A 137 -9.62 -0.50 5.61
C ARG A 137 -10.95 -1.24 5.53
N THR A 138 -11.77 -0.91 4.54
CA THR A 138 -13.09 -1.53 4.36
C THR A 138 -12.98 -3.03 4.09
N ILE A 139 -12.12 -3.46 3.16
CA ILE A 139 -12.00 -4.88 2.82
C ILE A 139 -11.37 -5.67 3.97
N LEU A 140 -10.33 -5.17 4.61
CA LEU A 140 -9.69 -5.85 5.74
C LEU A 140 -10.68 -6.08 6.91
N ASP A 141 -11.52 -5.09 7.22
CA ASP A 141 -12.53 -5.17 8.27
C ASP A 141 -13.73 -6.02 7.83
N GLU A 142 -14.41 -5.63 6.75
CA GLU A 142 -15.72 -6.18 6.41
C GLU A 142 -15.65 -7.52 5.66
N VAL A 143 -14.57 -7.76 4.91
CA VAL A 143 -14.42 -8.92 4.03
C VAL A 143 -13.49 -9.95 4.67
N LEU A 144 -12.32 -9.51 5.10
CA LEU A 144 -11.28 -10.38 5.65
C LEU A 144 -11.33 -10.51 7.18
N ARG A 145 -12.12 -9.68 7.87
CA ARG A 145 -12.40 -9.78 9.32
C ARG A 145 -11.16 -9.67 10.20
N PHE A 146 -10.16 -8.91 9.76
CA PHE A 146 -9.01 -8.58 10.61
C PHE A 146 -9.44 -7.67 11.78
N PRO A 147 -8.77 -7.77 12.94
CA PRO A 147 -9.03 -6.89 14.08
C PRO A 147 -8.82 -5.41 13.71
N VAL A 148 -9.81 -4.57 14.03
CA VAL A 148 -9.82 -3.16 13.65
C VAL A 148 -8.61 -2.40 14.21
N ASP A 149 -8.18 -2.72 15.43
CA ASP A 149 -6.99 -2.14 16.04
C ASP A 149 -5.71 -2.37 15.22
N ILE A 150 -5.52 -3.58 14.68
CA ILE A 150 -4.37 -3.91 13.79
C ILE A 150 -4.46 -3.12 12.48
N ILE A 151 -5.65 -2.99 11.90
CA ILE A 151 -5.90 -2.24 10.66
C ILE A 151 -5.58 -0.75 10.87
N GLU A 152 -6.14 -0.14 11.91
CA GLU A 152 -5.96 1.27 12.23
C GLU A 152 -4.50 1.61 12.57
N GLN A 153 -3.80 0.72 13.28
CA GLN A 153 -2.36 0.87 13.54
C GLN A 153 -1.53 0.83 12.24
N SER A 154 -1.89 -0.06 11.30
CA SER A 154 -1.22 -0.18 9.99
C SER A 154 -1.48 1.03 9.09
N LEU A 155 -2.61 1.70 9.29
CA LEU A 155 -2.93 2.98 8.65
C LEU A 155 -2.21 4.18 9.31
N ALA A 156 -1.39 3.95 10.33
CA ALA A 156 -0.76 4.98 11.15
C ALA A 156 -1.75 5.91 11.86
N HIS A 157 -2.96 5.40 12.15
CA HIS A 157 -3.92 6.08 13.00
C HIS A 157 -3.56 5.88 14.48
N VAL A 158 -3.95 6.84 15.32
CA VAL A 158 -3.71 6.75 16.76
C VAL A 158 -4.74 5.78 17.35
N VAL A 159 -4.29 4.62 17.81
CA VAL A 159 -5.12 3.68 18.56
C VAL A 159 -4.81 3.83 20.04
N LYS A 160 -5.85 3.99 20.87
CA LYS A 160 -5.73 4.08 22.33
C LYS A 160 -6.16 2.76 22.97
N ASP A 161 -5.49 2.37 24.04
CA ASP A 161 -5.93 1.28 24.90
C ASP A 161 -7.16 1.69 25.73
N PRO A 162 -7.83 0.75 26.45
CA PRO A 162 -8.98 1.06 27.31
C PRO A 162 -8.68 2.07 28.44
N LEU A 163 -7.41 2.27 28.78
CA LEU A 163 -6.93 3.22 29.78
C LEU A 163 -6.54 4.59 29.15
N GLY A 164 -6.78 4.76 27.84
CA GLY A 164 -6.53 6.00 27.10
C GLY A 164 -5.09 6.21 26.65
N ARG A 165 -4.17 5.27 26.90
CA ARG A 165 -2.77 5.36 26.43
C ARG A 165 -2.69 4.98 24.96
N ALA A 166 -1.96 5.76 24.17
CA ALA A 166 -1.71 5.39 22.78
C ALA A 166 -0.85 4.12 22.72
N TYR A 167 -1.26 3.15 21.90
CA TYR A 167 -0.40 2.01 21.57
C TYR A 167 0.93 2.52 20.98
N ASN A 168 2.03 1.86 21.34
CA ASN A 168 3.30 2.19 20.70
C ASN A 168 3.25 1.73 19.23
N ARG A 169 4.03 2.37 18.34
CA ARG A 169 4.00 2.08 16.89
C ARG A 169 4.63 0.74 16.49
N THR A 170 5.23 0.00 17.43
CA THR A 170 5.80 -1.35 17.25
C THR A 170 4.89 -2.46 17.78
N THR A 171 3.78 -2.12 18.45
CA THR A 171 2.80 -3.09 18.95
C THR A 171 2.24 -3.88 17.77
N HIS A 172 2.00 -5.17 18.00
CA HIS A 172 1.42 -6.10 17.02
C HIS A 172 2.17 -6.19 15.68
N ILE A 173 3.49 -5.91 15.63
CA ILE A 173 4.25 -5.96 14.37
C ILE A 173 4.10 -7.30 13.65
N GLU A 174 4.10 -8.42 14.38
CA GLU A 174 3.91 -9.76 13.78
C GLU A 174 2.51 -9.94 13.20
N ALA A 175 1.46 -9.51 13.91
CA ALA A 175 0.09 -9.58 13.40
C ALA A 175 -0.12 -8.63 12.20
N ARG A 176 0.56 -7.47 12.18
CA ARG A 176 0.59 -6.59 11.00
C ARG A 176 1.35 -7.22 9.84
N ARG A 177 2.46 -7.93 10.09
CA ARG A 177 3.20 -8.66 9.05
C ARG A 177 2.32 -9.72 8.40
N GLU A 178 1.62 -10.51 9.20
CA GLU A 178 0.64 -11.48 8.73
C GLU A 178 -0.44 -10.80 7.89
N MET A 179 -1.09 -9.76 8.43
CA MET A 179 -2.14 -9.03 7.73
C MET A 179 -1.66 -8.45 6.39
N MET A 180 -0.49 -7.83 6.35
CA MET A 180 0.08 -7.27 5.11
C MET A 180 0.35 -8.36 4.07
N GLN A 181 0.80 -9.54 4.50
CA GLN A 181 1.01 -10.67 3.59
C GLN A 181 -0.31 -11.26 3.10
N THR A 182 -1.27 -11.51 3.99
CA THR A 182 -2.62 -11.97 3.63
C THR A 182 -3.29 -11.00 2.67
N TRP A 183 -3.15 -9.70 2.91
CA TRP A 183 -3.65 -8.65 2.03
C TRP A 183 -3.04 -8.73 0.62
N ALA A 184 -1.72 -8.85 0.52
CA ALA A 184 -1.04 -8.94 -0.77
C ALA A 184 -1.41 -10.22 -1.54
N ASP A 185 -1.51 -11.36 -0.84
CA ASP A 185 -1.92 -12.63 -1.43
C ASP A 185 -3.38 -12.56 -1.94
N TYR A 186 -4.27 -11.93 -1.18
CA TYR A 186 -5.65 -11.66 -1.59
C TYR A 186 -5.73 -10.76 -2.83
N LEU A 187 -4.93 -9.69 -2.90
CA LEU A 187 -4.87 -8.81 -4.07
C LEU A 187 -4.39 -9.55 -5.33
N ASP A 188 -3.40 -10.43 -5.19
CA ASP A 188 -2.91 -11.25 -6.31
C ASP A 188 -3.99 -12.17 -6.86
N GLU A 189 -4.74 -12.86 -6.00
CA GLU A 189 -5.82 -13.74 -6.43
C GLU A 189 -7.02 -12.98 -6.99
N LEU A 190 -7.37 -11.82 -6.42
CA LEU A 190 -8.36 -10.93 -7.02
C LEU A 190 -7.97 -10.52 -8.44
N ARG A 191 -6.70 -10.16 -8.64
CA ARG A 191 -6.17 -9.73 -9.94
C ARG A 191 -6.14 -10.88 -10.95
N ALA A 192 -5.78 -12.09 -10.52
CA ALA A 192 -5.53 -13.24 -11.39
C ALA A 192 -6.76 -13.73 -12.16
N SER A 193 -7.98 -13.46 -11.67
CA SER A 193 -9.23 -13.84 -12.34
C SER A 193 -10.02 -12.63 -12.83
N PRO A 194 -10.52 -12.59 -14.08
CA PRO A 194 -11.47 -11.59 -14.54
C PRO A 194 -12.77 -11.59 -13.75
N ASN A 195 -13.19 -12.76 -13.26
CA ASN A 195 -14.39 -12.98 -12.45
C ASN A 195 -14.02 -13.78 -11.20
N PRO A 196 -13.43 -13.15 -10.18
CA PRO A 196 -12.98 -13.85 -8.98
C PRO A 196 -14.17 -14.38 -8.17
N ASP A 197 -14.08 -15.61 -7.67
CA ASP A 197 -15.05 -16.13 -6.70
C ASP A 197 -14.84 -15.44 -5.36
N ILE A 198 -15.51 -14.31 -5.17
CA ILE A 198 -15.40 -13.47 -3.97
C ILE A 198 -15.82 -14.25 -2.72
N LYS A 199 -16.74 -15.21 -2.82
CA LYS A 199 -17.17 -16.02 -1.65
C LYS A 199 -16.05 -16.98 -1.24
N ALA A 200 -15.43 -17.65 -2.20
CA ALA A 200 -14.30 -18.54 -1.93
C ALA A 200 -13.09 -17.76 -1.37
N LEU A 201 -12.76 -16.60 -1.96
CA LEU A 201 -11.67 -15.75 -1.49
C LEU A 201 -11.92 -15.22 -0.07
N ARG A 202 -13.15 -14.80 0.22
CA ARG A 202 -13.56 -14.42 1.58
C ARG A 202 -13.29 -15.53 2.57
N GLU A 203 -13.76 -16.75 2.29
CA GLU A 203 -13.59 -17.86 3.22
C GLU A 203 -12.12 -18.27 3.39
N LYS A 204 -11.35 -18.24 2.29
CA LYS A 204 -9.91 -18.59 2.29
C LYS A 204 -9.07 -17.60 3.11
N TYR A 205 -9.33 -16.29 2.94
CA TYR A 205 -8.51 -15.22 3.51
C TYR A 205 -9.11 -14.59 4.77
N LYS A 206 -10.26 -15.08 5.25
CA LYS A 206 -10.86 -14.64 6.51
C LYS A 206 -9.88 -14.92 7.64
N PHE A 207 -9.56 -13.87 8.39
CA PHE A 207 -8.78 -13.96 9.61
C PHE A 207 -9.51 -14.83 10.64
N ARG A 208 -8.81 -15.80 11.23
CA ARG A 208 -9.39 -16.80 12.14
C ARG A 208 -8.97 -16.67 13.61
N GLY A 209 -8.04 -15.76 13.93
CA GLY A 209 -7.54 -15.56 15.29
C GLY A 209 -6.52 -16.59 15.72
#